data_AF-A0A7V0SDF8-F1
#
_entry.id   AF-A0A7V0SDF8-F1
#
_cell.length_a   1.000
_cell.length_b   1.000
_cell.length_c   1.000
_cell.angle_alpha   90.00
_cell.angle_beta   90.00
_cell.angle_gamma   90.00
#
_symmetry.space_group_name_H-M   'P 1'
#
loop_
_entity.id
_entity.type
_entity.pdbx_description
1 polymer ?
#
loop_
_entity_poly.entity_id
_entity_poly.type
_entity_poly.pdbx_seq_one_letter_code
_entity_poly.pdbx_strand_id
1 'polypeptide(L)'
;MRNSVITGMAVFLALFSGAVLFVSGDGSAQGRAYIIGARGPAGGLVFYDKGNYAGGWRYLEAAPVSQGPARWGCYLSFIKGVNAKMAGHDPTDGKAIGRGKINTSIIIKNCREPNTAAKKAAAYRGGGKSDWFLPSADELGAMYENLYKAGATGFDDDIYWSSTQSGDYGAWFQNFHDGLKTSYRKDFVFQVRAVRAF
;
A
#
# COMPACT_ATOMS: atom_id res chain seq x y z
N MET A 1 70.59 -22.50 46.79
CA MET A 1 69.36 -22.11 47.53
C MET A 1 68.27 -21.79 46.51
N ARG A 2 67.07 -22.36 46.74
CA ARG A 2 65.76 -22.05 46.13
C ARG A 2 65.45 -22.49 44.68
N ASN A 3 64.80 -23.65 44.61
CA ASN A 3 63.61 -24.04 43.83
C ASN A 3 62.87 -22.92 43.06
N SER A 4 62.33 -23.22 41.88
CA SER A 4 60.87 -23.45 41.67
C SER A 4 60.57 -23.73 40.18
N VAL A 5 60.07 -24.93 39.86
CA VAL A 5 58.65 -25.28 39.57
C VAL A 5 58.14 -24.77 38.22
N ILE A 6 57.91 -25.76 37.34
CA ILE A 6 57.11 -25.70 36.12
C ILE A 6 55.64 -25.51 36.52
N THR A 7 54.97 -24.52 35.94
CA THR A 7 53.50 -24.44 35.90
C THR A 7 53.06 -24.02 34.51
N GLY A 8 52.31 -24.89 33.85
CA GLY A 8 51.80 -24.70 32.50
C GLY A 8 50.69 -23.65 32.45
N MET A 9 50.66 -22.89 31.35
CA MET A 9 49.47 -22.17 30.92
C MET A 9 48.80 -22.96 29.80
N ALA A 10 47.66 -23.56 30.14
CA ALA A 10 46.70 -24.05 29.17
C ALA A 10 46.10 -22.85 28.42
N VAL A 11 46.26 -22.82 27.10
CA VAL A 11 45.53 -21.90 26.24
C VAL A 11 44.17 -22.51 25.97
N PHE A 12 43.13 -21.98 26.61
CA PHE A 12 41.74 -22.31 26.30
C PHE A 12 41.37 -21.73 24.93
N LEU A 13 41.26 -22.57 23.91
CA LEU A 13 40.55 -22.23 22.68
C LEU A 13 39.05 -22.12 23.00
N ALA A 14 38.52 -20.89 23.03
CA ALA A 14 37.08 -20.67 23.05
C ALA A 14 36.51 -20.96 21.66
N LEU A 15 35.99 -22.18 21.47
CA LEU A 15 35.10 -22.50 20.35
C LEU A 15 33.77 -21.79 20.61
N PHE A 16 33.56 -20.63 19.99
CA PHE A 16 32.21 -20.05 19.87
C PHE A 16 31.39 -20.91 18.90
N SER A 17 30.77 -21.96 19.44
CA SER A 17 29.61 -22.59 18.80
C SER A 17 28.47 -21.57 18.82
N GLY A 18 28.41 -20.73 17.77
CA GLY A 18 27.25 -19.90 17.51
C GLY A 18 26.10 -20.80 17.09
N ALA A 19 25.37 -21.34 18.08
CA ALA A 19 24.07 -21.95 17.82
C ALA A 19 23.17 -20.88 17.21
N VAL A 20 22.91 -21.00 15.89
CA VAL A 20 21.87 -20.23 15.23
C VAL A 20 20.55 -20.74 15.81
N LEU A 21 20.01 -19.99 16.77
CA LEU A 21 18.66 -20.20 17.28
C LEU A 21 17.69 -19.88 16.14
N PHE A 22 17.23 -20.92 15.45
CA PHE A 22 16.03 -20.83 14.63
C PHE A 22 14.84 -20.68 15.59
N VAL A 23 14.49 -19.44 15.90
CA VAL A 23 13.16 -19.15 16.44
C VAL A 23 12.19 -19.34 15.28
N SER A 24 11.63 -20.53 15.16
CA SER A 24 10.41 -20.78 14.39
C SER A 24 9.27 -20.05 15.11
N GLY A 25 9.13 -18.77 14.81
CA GLY A 25 7.96 -17.99 15.19
C GLY A 25 6.82 -18.34 14.26
N ASP A 26 5.84 -19.08 14.77
CA ASP A 26 4.48 -19.11 14.23
C ASP A 26 3.89 -17.69 14.35
N GLY A 27 4.22 -16.85 13.38
CA GLY A 27 3.88 -15.44 13.36
C GLY A 27 2.49 -15.24 12.78
N SER A 28 1.46 -15.30 13.63
CA SER A 28 0.26 -14.52 13.35
C SER A 28 0.68 -13.06 13.16
N ALA A 29 0.18 -12.40 12.12
CA ALA A 29 0.60 -11.06 11.72
C ALA A 29 0.32 -9.93 12.75
N GLN A 30 -0.16 -10.27 13.95
CA GLN A 30 -0.56 -9.33 15.00
C GLN A 30 0.59 -8.81 15.88
N GLY A 31 1.83 -9.30 15.71
CA GLY A 31 2.95 -8.91 16.59
C GLY A 31 3.97 -7.91 16.02
N ARG A 32 3.99 -7.67 14.71
CA ARG A 32 5.03 -6.84 14.06
C ARG A 32 4.52 -5.44 13.75
N ALA A 33 5.14 -4.43 14.35
CA ALA A 33 4.97 -3.06 13.91
C ALA A 33 5.69 -2.83 12.58
N TYR A 34 5.05 -2.12 11.65
CA TYR A 34 5.65 -1.77 10.36
C TYR A 34 5.95 -0.27 10.33
N ILE A 35 7.04 0.08 9.66
CA ILE A 35 7.51 1.46 9.50
C ILE A 35 7.11 1.94 8.09
N ILE A 36 6.68 3.19 7.97
CA ILE A 36 6.42 3.82 6.67
C ILE A 36 7.70 3.78 5.81
N GLY A 37 7.56 3.40 4.54
CA GLY A 37 8.66 3.18 3.59
C GLY A 37 9.31 1.80 3.69
N ALA A 38 9.03 1.00 4.73
CA ALA A 38 9.56 -0.36 4.84
C ALA A 38 8.71 -1.37 4.05
N ARG A 39 9.30 -2.56 3.81
CA ARG A 39 8.57 -3.65 3.15
C ARG A 39 7.47 -4.21 4.04
N GLY A 40 6.26 -4.27 3.49
CA GLY A 40 5.09 -4.92 4.06
C GLY A 40 5.06 -6.43 3.81
N PRO A 41 4.05 -7.12 4.35
CA PRO A 41 3.94 -8.58 4.28
C PRO A 41 3.62 -9.13 2.89
N ALA A 42 3.27 -8.30 1.90
CA ALA A 42 3.14 -8.70 0.51
C ALA A 42 4.35 -8.27 -0.35
N GLY A 43 5.41 -7.77 0.29
CA GLY A 43 6.63 -7.28 -0.36
C GLY A 43 6.52 -5.88 -0.94
N GLY A 44 5.37 -5.21 -0.79
CA GLY A 44 5.14 -3.82 -1.14
C GLY A 44 5.70 -2.85 -0.10
N LEU A 45 5.49 -1.54 -0.30
CA LEU A 45 5.92 -0.52 0.65
C LEU A 45 4.76 -0.06 1.52
N VAL A 46 4.96 -0.05 2.83
CA VAL A 46 3.98 0.48 3.79
C VAL A 46 3.98 2.00 3.68
N PHE A 47 2.82 2.62 3.41
CA PHE A 47 2.71 4.07 3.21
C PHE A 47 1.83 4.78 4.23
N TYR A 48 1.14 4.01 5.07
CA TYR A 48 0.26 4.56 6.09
C TYR A 48 0.20 3.64 7.31
N ASP A 49 0.24 4.25 8.49
CA ASP A 49 -0.06 3.61 9.78
C ASP A 49 -1.21 4.38 10.46
N LYS A 50 -2.33 3.71 10.67
CA LYS A 50 -3.51 4.25 11.35
C LYS A 50 -3.30 4.44 12.86
N GLY A 51 -2.32 3.76 13.43
CA GLY A 51 -2.03 3.75 14.87
C GLY A 51 -2.90 2.81 15.71
N ASN A 52 -3.95 2.20 15.12
CA ASN A 52 -4.81 1.22 15.79
C ASN A 52 -5.44 0.25 14.79
N TYR A 53 -6.01 -0.85 15.30
CA TYR A 53 -6.65 -1.91 14.51
C TYR A 53 -8.18 -1.77 14.42
N ALA A 54 -8.75 -0.59 14.72
CA ALA A 54 -10.19 -0.40 14.61
C ALA A 54 -10.64 -0.65 13.16
N GLY A 55 -11.67 -1.48 12.96
CA GLY A 55 -12.10 -1.89 11.62
C GLY A 55 -11.24 -2.99 10.97
N GLY A 56 -10.38 -3.66 11.74
CA GLY A 56 -9.68 -4.88 11.33
C GLY A 56 -8.43 -4.67 10.47
N TRP A 57 -7.90 -3.45 10.42
CA TRP A 57 -6.65 -3.12 9.73
C TRP A 57 -5.95 -1.97 10.45
N ARG A 58 -4.64 -1.86 10.27
CA ARG A 58 -3.82 -0.75 10.78
C ARG A 58 -2.96 -0.11 9.70
N TYR A 59 -2.41 -0.91 8.79
CA TYR A 59 -1.45 -0.43 7.81
C TYR A 59 -2.03 -0.46 6.40
N LEU A 60 -1.51 0.43 5.54
CA LEU A 60 -1.69 0.32 4.10
C LEU A 60 -0.35 0.06 3.42
N GLU A 61 -0.37 -0.86 2.45
CA GLU A 61 0.79 -1.28 1.65
C GLU A 61 0.51 -1.06 0.17
N ALA A 62 1.41 -0.36 -0.52
CA ALA A 62 1.37 -0.14 -1.95
C ALA A 62 2.08 -1.27 -2.69
N ALA A 63 1.51 -1.73 -3.82
CA ALA A 63 2.12 -2.74 -4.65
C ALA A 63 3.52 -2.30 -5.13
N PRO A 64 4.52 -3.22 -5.17
CA PRO A 64 5.88 -2.89 -5.59
C PRO A 64 5.96 -2.27 -6.99
N VAL A 65 5.01 -2.59 -7.86
CA VAL A 65 4.92 -2.12 -9.24
C VAL A 65 3.50 -1.67 -9.57
N SER A 66 3.36 -0.78 -10.54
CA SER A 66 2.07 -0.41 -11.13
C SER A 66 1.52 -1.55 -11.99
N GLN A 67 0.20 -1.70 -12.02
CA GLN A 67 -0.49 -2.72 -12.83
C GLN A 67 -0.72 -2.25 -14.29
N GLY A 68 -0.09 -1.13 -14.66
CA GLY A 68 -0.24 -0.44 -15.93
C GLY A 68 -1.57 0.32 -16.03
N PRO A 69 -1.81 0.96 -17.18
CA PRO A 69 -2.85 1.96 -17.28
C PRO A 69 -4.22 1.34 -17.56
N ALA A 70 -5.29 2.00 -17.12
CA ALA A 70 -6.68 1.59 -17.34
C ALA A 70 -7.63 2.80 -17.29
N ARG A 71 -8.82 2.63 -17.86
CA ARG A 71 -9.93 3.57 -17.64
C ARG A 71 -10.45 3.43 -16.22
N TRP A 72 -10.95 4.52 -15.63
CA TRP A 72 -11.69 4.41 -14.37
C TRP A 72 -12.95 3.56 -14.59
N GLY A 73 -13.60 3.73 -15.74
CA GLY A 73 -14.74 2.94 -16.23
C GLY A 73 -16.10 3.57 -15.91
N CYS A 74 -17.17 3.06 -16.50
CA CYS A 74 -18.54 3.53 -16.26
C CYS A 74 -18.67 5.05 -16.37
N TYR A 75 -18.08 5.59 -17.43
CA TYR A 75 -18.28 6.96 -17.85
C TYR A 75 -19.78 7.21 -18.09
N LEU A 76 -20.26 8.42 -17.81
CA LEU A 76 -21.70 8.78 -17.81
C LEU A 76 -22.55 8.11 -16.73
N SER A 77 -21.95 7.40 -15.77
CA SER A 77 -22.69 6.72 -14.70
C SER A 77 -22.21 7.17 -13.32
N PHE A 78 -23.16 7.56 -12.47
CA PHE A 78 -22.91 7.83 -11.06
C PHE A 78 -22.96 6.53 -10.24
N ILE A 79 -21.83 6.13 -9.67
CA ILE A 79 -21.78 5.01 -8.73
C ILE A 79 -22.03 5.54 -7.32
N LYS A 80 -23.16 5.18 -6.71
CA LYS A 80 -23.48 5.55 -5.32
C LYS A 80 -22.51 4.88 -4.36
N GLY A 81 -22.05 5.63 -3.35
CA GLY A 81 -21.20 5.14 -2.26
C GLY A 81 -19.69 5.36 -2.44
N VAL A 82 -19.24 5.87 -3.60
CA VAL A 82 -17.80 6.04 -3.91
C VAL A 82 -17.39 7.47 -4.22
N ASN A 83 -18.30 8.43 -4.07
CA ASN A 83 -17.99 9.85 -4.28
C ASN A 83 -17.55 10.55 -2.99
N ALA A 84 -16.79 11.63 -3.16
CA ALA A 84 -16.30 12.48 -2.08
C ALA A 84 -17.39 13.04 -1.17
N LYS A 85 -18.49 13.54 -1.76
CA LYS A 85 -19.58 14.19 -1.02
C LYS A 85 -20.24 13.26 0.00
N MET A 86 -20.37 11.98 -0.31
CA MET A 86 -20.93 10.98 0.62
C MET A 86 -20.05 10.75 1.86
N ALA A 87 -18.78 11.11 1.79
CA ALA A 87 -17.87 11.08 2.93
C ALA A 87 -17.70 12.47 3.58
N GLY A 88 -18.44 13.49 3.14
CA GLY A 88 -18.49 14.82 3.78
C GLY A 88 -17.16 15.58 3.82
N HIS A 89 -16.19 15.22 2.98
CA HIS A 89 -14.84 15.80 2.98
C HIS A 89 -14.40 16.21 1.57
N ASP A 90 -13.37 17.06 1.52
CA ASP A 90 -12.65 17.37 0.30
C ASP A 90 -11.61 16.28 0.04
N PRO A 91 -11.63 15.58 -1.11
CA PRO A 91 -10.65 14.55 -1.44
C PRO A 91 -9.20 15.01 -1.47
N THR A 92 -8.88 16.28 -1.26
CA THR A 92 -7.51 16.78 -1.08
C THR A 92 -7.10 16.95 0.39
N ASP A 93 -8.00 16.74 1.35
CA ASP A 93 -7.74 17.04 2.76
C ASP A 93 -7.14 15.87 3.57
N GLY A 94 -7.04 14.68 2.97
CA GLY A 94 -6.40 13.52 3.60
C GLY A 94 -7.22 12.86 4.70
N LYS A 95 -8.51 13.19 4.87
CA LYS A 95 -9.31 12.73 6.01
C LYS A 95 -10.07 11.42 5.79
N ALA A 96 -10.28 10.97 4.54
CA ALA A 96 -11.01 9.74 4.25
C ALA A 96 -10.12 8.55 3.87
N ILE A 97 -9.07 8.33 4.66
CA ILE A 97 -8.23 7.12 4.60
C ILE A 97 -9.04 5.88 5.02
N GLY A 98 -8.83 4.75 4.36
CA GLY A 98 -9.52 3.47 4.60
C GLY A 98 -10.72 3.23 3.68
N ARG A 99 -10.99 4.13 2.74
CA ARG A 99 -12.13 4.05 1.81
C ARG A 99 -11.84 3.26 0.54
N GLY A 100 -10.57 3.07 0.15
CA GLY A 100 -10.25 2.47 -1.15
C GLY A 100 -10.82 1.07 -1.32
N LYS A 101 -10.79 0.25 -0.26
CA LYS A 101 -11.29 -1.13 -0.28
C LYS A 101 -12.79 -1.18 -0.56
N ILE A 102 -13.57 -0.40 0.19
CA ILE A 102 -15.03 -0.39 0.02
C ILE A 102 -15.42 0.27 -1.30
N ASN A 103 -14.74 1.35 -1.70
CA ASN A 103 -14.99 1.99 -3.00
C ASN A 103 -14.74 1.03 -4.16
N THR A 104 -13.60 0.33 -4.14
CA THR A 104 -13.24 -0.65 -5.18
C THR A 104 -14.27 -1.77 -5.29
N SER A 105 -14.72 -2.33 -4.15
CA SER A 105 -15.77 -3.36 -4.13
C SER A 105 -17.08 -2.86 -4.75
N ILE A 106 -17.51 -1.65 -4.39
CA ILE A 106 -18.71 -1.02 -4.95
C ILE A 106 -18.56 -0.78 -6.46
N ILE A 107 -17.41 -0.29 -6.92
CA ILE A 107 -17.15 -0.06 -8.35
C ILE A 107 -17.22 -1.38 -9.11
N ILE A 108 -16.55 -2.44 -8.65
CA ILE A 108 -16.55 -3.75 -9.32
C ILE A 108 -17.97 -4.32 -9.42
N LYS A 109 -18.78 -4.15 -8.38
CA LYS A 109 -20.17 -4.63 -8.34
C LYS A 109 -21.09 -3.88 -9.31
N ASN A 110 -20.91 -2.56 -9.43
CA ASN A 110 -21.84 -1.70 -10.17
C ASN A 110 -21.35 -1.35 -11.58
N CYS A 111 -20.05 -1.54 -11.86
CA CYS A 111 -19.46 -1.27 -13.16
C CYS A 111 -19.17 -2.55 -13.94
N ARG A 112 -19.99 -2.82 -14.96
CA ARG A 112 -19.91 -4.04 -15.77
C ARG A 112 -18.80 -4.01 -16.82
N GLU A 113 -18.28 -2.84 -17.17
CA GLU A 113 -17.19 -2.71 -18.14
C GLU A 113 -15.98 -3.57 -17.80
N PRO A 114 -15.35 -4.23 -18.78
CA PRO A 114 -14.11 -4.96 -18.55
C PRO A 114 -12.94 -3.98 -18.32
N ASN A 115 -11.85 -4.48 -17.72
CA ASN A 115 -10.56 -3.77 -17.66
C ASN A 115 -10.58 -2.38 -17.00
N THR A 116 -11.48 -2.13 -16.05
CA THR A 116 -11.48 -0.89 -15.25
C THR A 116 -10.32 -0.85 -14.26
N ALA A 117 -9.93 0.36 -13.83
CA ALA A 117 -8.86 0.57 -12.86
C ALA A 117 -9.11 -0.20 -11.55
N ALA A 118 -10.35 -0.21 -11.07
CA ALA A 118 -10.76 -0.96 -9.88
C ALA A 118 -10.60 -2.48 -10.08
N LYS A 119 -11.05 -3.03 -11.22
CA LYS A 119 -10.89 -4.46 -11.53
C LYS A 119 -9.42 -4.85 -11.70
N LYS A 120 -8.63 -4.00 -12.35
CA LYS A 120 -7.19 -4.19 -12.54
C LYS A 120 -6.44 -4.24 -11.21
N ALA A 121 -6.72 -3.30 -10.29
CA ALA A 121 -6.13 -3.31 -8.95
C ALA A 121 -6.55 -4.57 -8.16
N ALA A 122 -7.84 -4.91 -8.18
CA ALA A 122 -8.37 -6.08 -7.46
C ALA A 122 -7.94 -7.44 -8.04
N ALA A 123 -7.54 -7.48 -9.32
CA ALA A 123 -7.01 -8.67 -9.97
C ALA A 123 -5.53 -8.91 -9.65
N TYR A 124 -4.82 -7.93 -9.07
CA TYR A 124 -3.41 -8.10 -8.72
C TYR A 124 -3.21 -9.20 -7.66
N ARG A 125 -2.14 -9.99 -7.81
CA ARG A 125 -1.82 -11.15 -6.95
C ARG A 125 -0.40 -11.11 -6.38
N GLY A 126 0.22 -9.93 -6.34
CA GLY A 126 1.57 -9.77 -5.80
C GLY A 126 1.68 -10.24 -4.35
N GLY A 127 2.83 -10.82 -3.99
CA GLY A 127 3.11 -11.32 -2.64
C GLY A 127 2.20 -12.48 -2.19
N GLY A 128 1.54 -13.17 -3.12
CA GLY A 128 0.58 -14.24 -2.81
C GLY A 128 -0.71 -13.74 -2.14
N LYS A 129 -1.02 -12.44 -2.24
CA LYS A 129 -2.21 -11.82 -1.65
C LYS A 129 -3.29 -11.55 -2.69
N SER A 130 -4.55 -11.57 -2.26
CA SER A 130 -5.74 -11.37 -3.11
C SER A 130 -6.65 -10.22 -2.65
N ASP A 131 -6.26 -9.53 -1.58
CA ASP A 131 -7.01 -8.45 -0.92
C ASP A 131 -6.61 -7.04 -1.40
N TRP A 132 -6.02 -6.98 -2.60
CA TRP A 132 -5.62 -5.73 -3.26
C TRP A 132 -6.84 -4.93 -3.76
N PHE A 133 -6.74 -3.60 -3.76
CA PHE A 133 -7.79 -2.69 -4.21
C PHE A 133 -7.22 -1.39 -4.78
N LEU A 134 -8.05 -0.59 -5.45
CA LEU A 134 -7.68 0.74 -5.94
C LEU A 134 -7.77 1.75 -4.78
N PRO A 135 -6.71 2.51 -4.46
CA PRO A 135 -6.69 3.42 -3.31
C PRO A 135 -7.77 4.49 -3.43
N SER A 136 -8.31 5.02 -2.32
CA SER A 136 -9.07 6.27 -2.35
C SER A 136 -8.18 7.46 -2.72
N ALA A 137 -8.76 8.61 -3.05
CA ALA A 137 -7.99 9.81 -3.34
C ALA A 137 -7.06 10.18 -2.18
N ASP A 138 -7.51 10.08 -0.93
CA ASP A 138 -6.68 10.38 0.24
C ASP A 138 -5.59 9.33 0.46
N GLU A 139 -5.87 8.05 0.23
CA GLU A 139 -4.86 7.00 0.31
C GLU A 139 -3.79 7.17 -0.78
N LEU A 140 -4.19 7.61 -1.97
CA LEU A 140 -3.26 7.95 -3.05
C LEU A 140 -2.39 9.17 -2.66
N GLY A 141 -2.99 10.16 -2.00
CA GLY A 141 -2.29 11.30 -1.41
C GLY A 141 -1.24 10.90 -0.39
N ALA A 142 -1.60 10.03 0.56
CA ALA A 142 -0.67 9.51 1.55
C ALA A 142 0.48 8.72 0.90
N MET A 143 0.19 7.96 -0.16
CA MET A 143 1.20 7.23 -0.91
C MET A 143 2.17 8.16 -1.65
N TYR A 144 1.66 9.21 -2.28
CA TYR A 144 2.48 10.24 -2.93
C TYR A 144 3.39 10.94 -1.93
N GLU A 145 2.84 11.41 -0.81
CA GLU A 145 3.61 12.15 0.21
C GLU A 145 4.65 11.27 0.90
N ASN A 146 4.28 10.06 1.31
CA ASN A 146 5.13 9.24 2.18
C ASN A 146 6.09 8.31 1.43
N LEU A 147 5.80 7.99 0.17
CA LEU A 147 6.66 7.12 -0.64
C LEU A 147 7.31 7.89 -1.78
N TYR A 148 6.51 8.45 -2.70
CA TYR A 148 7.05 9.06 -3.91
C TYR A 148 7.96 10.26 -3.59
N LYS A 149 7.46 11.23 -2.80
CA LYS A 149 8.27 12.39 -2.40
C LYS A 149 9.45 12.04 -1.50
N ALA A 150 9.39 10.89 -0.83
CA ALA A 150 10.50 10.35 -0.04
C ALA A 150 11.56 9.62 -0.90
N GLY A 151 11.42 9.60 -2.23
CA GLY A 151 12.37 8.98 -3.15
C GLY A 151 12.24 7.46 -3.24
N ALA A 152 11.09 6.89 -2.85
CA ALA A 152 10.85 5.46 -3.01
C ALA A 152 10.83 5.08 -4.50
N THR A 153 11.48 3.98 -4.84
CA THR A 153 11.54 3.47 -6.22
C THR A 153 10.29 2.72 -6.62
N GLY A 154 10.10 2.54 -7.92
CA GLY A 154 9.03 1.71 -8.48
C GLY A 154 7.74 2.49 -8.77
N PHE A 155 7.79 3.82 -8.70
CA PHE A 155 6.78 4.78 -9.13
C PHE A 155 7.18 5.43 -10.45
N ASP A 156 6.20 5.61 -11.33
CA ASP A 156 6.36 6.36 -12.58
C ASP A 156 5.96 7.82 -12.32
N ASP A 157 6.59 8.74 -13.04
CA ASP A 157 6.22 10.16 -13.07
C ASP A 157 4.96 10.34 -13.94
N ASP A 158 3.83 9.82 -13.46
CA ASP A 158 2.58 9.71 -14.23
C ASP A 158 1.35 9.97 -13.34
N ILE A 159 0.18 9.99 -13.98
CA ILE A 159 -1.13 10.16 -13.38
C ILE A 159 -1.65 8.81 -12.89
N TYR A 160 -2.09 8.77 -11.64
CA TYR A 160 -2.67 7.59 -11.01
C TYR A 160 -4.14 7.79 -10.69
N TRP A 161 -4.97 6.83 -11.09
CA TRP A 161 -6.38 6.81 -10.71
C TRP A 161 -6.55 6.50 -9.22
N SER A 162 -7.49 7.19 -8.57
CA SER A 162 -8.07 6.75 -7.30
C SER A 162 -9.44 6.10 -7.49
N SER A 163 -9.96 5.44 -6.47
CA SER A 163 -11.32 4.89 -6.42
C SER A 163 -12.38 5.92 -6.02
N THR A 164 -12.01 7.18 -5.81
CA THR A 164 -12.95 8.25 -5.45
C THR A 164 -13.54 8.88 -6.71
N GLN A 165 -14.86 8.85 -6.83
CA GLN A 165 -15.61 9.50 -7.91
C GLN A 165 -15.82 11.00 -7.62
N SER A 166 -15.74 11.85 -8.64
CA SER A 166 -16.15 13.27 -8.55
C SER A 166 -17.57 13.50 -9.06
N GLY A 167 -18.02 12.72 -10.06
CA GLY A 167 -19.39 12.75 -10.56
C GLY A 167 -19.64 11.67 -11.62
N ASP A 168 -20.69 11.85 -12.42
CA ASP A 168 -21.11 10.92 -13.47
C ASP A 168 -20.01 10.75 -14.52
N TYR A 169 -19.35 11.86 -14.85
CA TYR A 169 -18.30 11.94 -15.85
C TYR A 169 -16.90 11.69 -15.29
N GLY A 170 -16.66 12.04 -14.01
CA GLY A 170 -15.32 12.24 -13.49
C GLY A 170 -14.95 11.41 -12.26
N ALA A 171 -13.67 11.14 -12.13
CA ALA A 171 -13.05 10.52 -10.95
C ALA A 171 -11.76 11.26 -10.57
N TRP A 172 -11.35 11.13 -9.32
CA TRP A 172 -10.14 11.78 -8.80
C TRP A 172 -8.90 10.99 -9.16
N PHE A 173 -7.85 11.72 -9.53
CA PHE A 173 -6.52 11.21 -9.78
C PHE A 173 -5.49 12.02 -8.99
N GLN A 174 -4.26 11.54 -8.96
CA GLN A 174 -3.11 12.35 -8.58
C GLN A 174 -1.96 12.15 -9.57
N ASN A 175 -1.38 13.25 -10.05
CA ASN A 175 -0.17 13.24 -10.86
C ASN A 175 1.04 13.17 -9.93
N PHE A 176 1.87 12.14 -10.11
CA PHE A 176 3.04 11.95 -9.26
C PHE A 176 4.20 12.84 -9.72
N HIS A 177 4.23 13.29 -10.98
CA HIS A 177 5.26 14.21 -11.45
C HIS A 177 5.26 15.57 -10.73
N ASP A 178 4.07 16.16 -10.51
CA ASP A 178 3.92 17.52 -9.96
C ASP A 178 3.06 17.60 -8.68
N GLY A 179 2.49 16.47 -8.25
CA GLY A 179 1.62 16.38 -7.08
C GLY A 179 0.17 16.85 -7.32
N LEU A 180 -0.19 17.25 -8.54
CA LEU A 180 -1.53 17.75 -8.84
C LEU A 180 -2.60 16.70 -8.51
N LYS A 181 -3.55 17.08 -7.66
CA LYS A 181 -4.69 16.25 -7.26
C LYS A 181 -5.99 16.91 -7.68
N THR A 182 -6.64 16.33 -8.69
CA THR A 182 -7.90 16.85 -9.23
C THR A 182 -8.71 15.71 -9.85
N SER A 183 -9.84 16.03 -10.48
CA SER A 183 -10.67 15.04 -11.16
C SER A 183 -10.66 15.20 -12.67
N TYR A 184 -10.75 14.08 -13.37
CA TYR A 184 -10.85 14.05 -14.83
C TYR A 184 -11.85 13.02 -15.30
N ARG A 185 -12.11 12.98 -16.61
CA ARG A 185 -13.09 12.08 -17.21
C ARG A 185 -12.69 10.61 -17.03
N LYS A 186 -13.67 9.78 -16.65
CA LYS A 186 -13.50 8.35 -16.36
C LYS A 186 -13.11 7.48 -17.57
N ASP A 187 -13.31 7.99 -18.79
CA ASP A 187 -12.97 7.33 -20.04
C ASP A 187 -11.50 7.50 -20.46
N PHE A 188 -10.73 8.30 -19.71
CA PHE A 188 -9.28 8.44 -19.89
C PHE A 188 -8.51 7.32 -19.19
N VAL A 189 -7.34 7.03 -19.73
CA VAL A 189 -6.50 5.90 -19.37
C VAL A 189 -5.31 6.43 -18.55
N PHE A 190 -5.28 6.10 -17.25
CA PHE A 190 -4.21 6.50 -16.32
C PHE A 190 -3.69 5.28 -15.56
N GLN A 191 -2.54 5.43 -14.91
CA GLN A 191 -1.87 4.35 -14.19
C GLN A 191 -2.69 3.84 -13.00
N VAL A 192 -2.50 2.55 -12.71
CA VAL A 192 -3.09 1.88 -11.55
C VAL A 192 -1.99 1.40 -10.63
N ARG A 193 -2.07 1.81 -9.36
CA ARG A 193 -1.29 1.24 -8.27
C ARG A 193 -2.24 0.59 -7.28
N ALA A 194 -2.21 -0.74 -7.22
CA ALA A 194 -2.94 -1.48 -6.22
C ALA A 194 -2.38 -1.23 -4.82
N VAL A 195 -3.26 -1.18 -3.83
CA VAL A 195 -2.91 -1.11 -2.42
C VAL A 195 -3.67 -2.19 -1.63
N ARG A 196 -3.21 -2.53 -0.44
CA ARG A 196 -3.92 -3.44 0.46
C ARG A 196 -3.87 -2.92 1.90
N ALA A 197 -4.82 -3.39 2.72
CA ALA A 197 -4.95 -3.04 4.13
C ALA A 197 -4.76 -4.30 4.98
N PHE A 198 -3.99 -4.22 6.05
CA PHE A 198 -3.68 -5.33 6.95
C PHE A 198 -3.41 -4.89 8.39
#